data_AF-A0A9P0YUI2-F1
#
_entry.id   AF-A0A9P0YUI2-F1
#
_cell.length_a   1.000
_cell.length_b   1.000
_cell.length_c   1.000
_cell.angle_alpha   90.00
_cell.angle_beta   90.00
_cell.angle_gamma   90.00
#
_symmetry.space_group_name_H-M   'P 1'
#
loop_
_entity.id
_entity.type
_entity.pdbx_description
1 polymer ?
#
loop_
_entity_poly.entity_id
_entity_poly.type
_entity_poly.pdbx_seq_one_letter_code
_entity_poly.pdbx_strand_id
1 'polypeptide(L)'
;MKKQNYSQLLIYSCSRVRLQDSVPELHPVRYQDIPIHSISEEVRNFILKASKTRSSMTVIWNTMEDLEQTWLSRFQQHCKVPIFQIGPLHKIASTGRTSLIDEDDSCLVWLDKEAPQSVLFVSASGSLGAISERDF
;
A
#
# COMPACT_ATOMS: atom_id res chain seq x y z
N MET A 1 -28.51 -9.60 6.89
CA MET A 1 -27.07 -9.27 6.90
C MET A 1 -26.37 -10.05 5.79
N LYS A 2 -25.99 -9.38 4.69
CA LYS A 2 -25.22 -10.02 3.61
C LYS A 2 -23.78 -10.18 4.10
N LYS A 3 -23.28 -11.42 4.17
CA LYS A 3 -21.85 -11.68 4.39
C LYS A 3 -21.10 -11.16 3.16
N GLN A 4 -20.35 -10.07 3.30
CA GLN A 4 -19.39 -9.68 2.27
C GLN A 4 -18.30 -10.75 2.22
N ASN A 5 -18.21 -11.38 1.06
CA ASN A 5 -17.30 -12.47 0.79
C ASN A 5 -16.15 -11.85 0.00
N TYR A 6 -15.08 -11.40 0.68
CA TYR A 6 -13.88 -10.87 0.02
C TYR A 6 -13.23 -11.90 -0.95
N SER A 7 -13.67 -13.16 -0.90
CA SER A 7 -13.44 -14.16 -1.94
C SER A 7 -13.94 -13.75 -3.33
N GLN A 8 -14.89 -12.79 -3.44
CA GLN A 8 -15.40 -12.31 -4.72
C GLN A 8 -14.40 -11.45 -5.50
N LEU A 9 -13.42 -10.82 -4.85
CA LEU A 9 -12.32 -10.15 -5.56
C LEU A 9 -11.43 -11.14 -6.33
N LEU A 10 -11.47 -12.44 -5.98
CA LEU A 10 -10.74 -13.50 -6.68
C LEU A 10 -11.54 -14.23 -7.76
N ILE A 11 -12.87 -14.01 -7.86
CA ILE A 11 -13.71 -14.69 -8.87
C ILE A 11 -13.66 -13.95 -10.23
N TYR A 12 -13.00 -12.80 -10.32
CA TYR A 12 -12.90 -12.04 -11.57
C TYR A 12 -11.89 -12.61 -12.58
N SER A 13 -11.36 -13.82 -12.37
CA SER A 13 -10.67 -14.57 -13.43
C SER A 13 -11.62 -15.12 -14.52
N CYS A 14 -12.90 -14.74 -14.53
CA CYS A 14 -13.92 -15.25 -15.46
C CYS A 14 -14.66 -14.10 -16.17
N SER A 15 -14.07 -13.65 -17.28
CA SER A 15 -14.71 -13.11 -18.49
C SER A 15 -16.07 -12.40 -18.35
N ARG A 16 -16.08 -11.10 -17.96
CA ARG A 16 -17.09 -10.10 -18.38
C ARG A 16 -16.92 -8.65 -17.90
N VAL A 17 -15.89 -8.33 -17.12
CA VAL A 17 -15.72 -6.99 -16.53
C VAL A 17 -14.69 -6.19 -17.31
N ARG A 18 -14.98 -4.92 -17.63
CA ARG A 18 -14.00 -4.05 -18.28
C ARG A 18 -13.04 -3.51 -17.22
N LEU A 19 -11.75 -3.47 -17.56
CA LEU A 19 -10.69 -2.98 -16.68
C LEU A 19 -10.94 -1.57 -16.12
N GLN A 20 -11.68 -0.74 -16.86
CA GLN A 20 -12.04 0.62 -16.50
C GLN A 20 -13.26 0.71 -15.58
N ASP A 21 -14.04 -0.38 -15.44
CA ASP A 21 -15.23 -0.38 -14.58
C ASP A 21 -14.78 -0.25 -13.11
N SER A 22 -15.59 0.45 -12.30
CA SER A 22 -15.34 0.57 -10.86
C SER A 22 -15.58 -0.75 -10.14
N VAL A 23 -14.74 -1.01 -9.14
CA VAL A 23 -14.90 -2.15 -8.25
C VAL A 23 -16.04 -1.84 -7.27
N PRO A 24 -17.07 -2.69 -7.19
CA PRO A 24 -18.18 -2.49 -6.25
C PRO A 24 -17.67 -2.26 -4.83
N GLU A 25 -18.27 -1.32 -4.10
CA GLU A 25 -17.95 -0.98 -2.72
C GLU A 25 -16.55 -0.35 -2.49
N LEU A 26 -15.69 -0.32 -3.53
CA LEU A 26 -14.33 0.20 -3.49
C LEU A 26 -14.12 1.47 -4.35
N HIS A 27 -15.17 2.25 -4.66
CA HIS A 27 -15.02 3.49 -5.43
C HIS A 27 -14.00 4.45 -4.77
N PRO A 28 -13.04 5.03 -5.51
CA PRO A 28 -12.93 5.08 -6.99
C PRO A 28 -12.10 3.96 -7.65
N VAL A 29 -11.68 2.92 -6.92
CA VAL A 29 -10.81 1.85 -7.44
C VAL A 29 -11.44 1.15 -8.64
N ARG A 30 -10.69 1.02 -9.74
CA ARG A 30 -11.08 0.25 -10.93
C ARG A 30 -10.37 -1.09 -10.95
N TYR A 31 -10.85 -2.01 -11.77
CA TYR A 31 -10.23 -3.34 -11.86
C TYR A 31 -8.77 -3.30 -12.34
N GLN A 32 -8.40 -2.35 -13.21
CA GLN A 32 -7.01 -2.15 -13.61
C GLN A 32 -6.08 -1.66 -12.50
N ASP A 33 -6.63 -1.06 -11.43
CA ASP A 33 -5.83 -0.52 -10.33
C ASP A 33 -5.48 -1.64 -9.32
N ILE A 34 -6.02 -2.85 -9.47
CA ILE A 34 -5.73 -4.00 -8.61
C ILE A 34 -4.64 -4.86 -9.26
N PRO A 35 -3.53 -5.17 -8.56
CA PRO A 35 -2.41 -5.93 -9.11
C PRO A 35 -2.69 -7.45 -9.13
N ILE A 36 -3.82 -7.88 -9.69
CA ILE A 36 -4.26 -9.29 -9.69
C ILE A 36 -3.31 -10.17 -10.50
N HIS A 37 -2.73 -9.63 -11.57
CA HIS A 37 -1.86 -10.35 -12.51
C HIS A 37 -0.37 -10.07 -12.31
N SER A 38 -0.04 -9.06 -11.50
CA SER A 38 1.34 -8.59 -11.28
C SER A 38 2.03 -9.29 -10.11
N ILE A 39 1.30 -10.09 -9.33
CA ILE A 39 1.84 -10.82 -8.17
C ILE A 39 1.82 -12.33 -8.43
N SER A 40 2.87 -13.01 -7.99
CA SER A 40 2.97 -14.47 -8.03
C SER A 40 1.84 -15.14 -7.23
N GLU A 41 1.49 -16.38 -7.57
CA GLU A 41 0.44 -17.13 -6.86
C GLU A 41 0.76 -17.30 -5.37
N GLU A 42 2.04 -17.41 -5.03
CA GLU A 42 2.55 -17.53 -3.66
C GLU A 42 2.23 -16.28 -2.84
N VAL A 43 2.56 -15.10 -3.36
CA VAL A 43 2.23 -13.81 -2.73
C VAL A 43 0.72 -13.63 -2.60
N ARG A 44 -0.05 -13.99 -3.64
CA ARG A 44 -1.52 -13.96 -3.58
C ARG A 44 -2.03 -14.86 -2.45
N ASN A 45 -1.58 -16.11 -2.38
CA ASN A 45 -1.99 -17.06 -1.35
C ASN A 45 -1.60 -16.58 0.05
N PHE A 46 -0.42 -15.97 0.19
CA PHE A 46 0.02 -15.36 1.44
C PHE A 46 -0.93 -14.24 1.88
N ILE A 47 -1.26 -13.30 0.99
CA ILE A 47 -2.21 -12.20 1.28
C ILE A 47 -3.57 -12.76 1.70
N LEU A 48 -4.08 -13.79 1.03
CA LEU A 48 -5.36 -14.42 1.38
C LEU A 48 -5.34 -15.14 2.72
N LYS A 49 -4.20 -15.71 3.10
CA LYS A 49 -4.02 -16.31 4.43
C LYS A 49 -3.93 -15.21 5.50
N ALA A 50 -3.17 -14.15 5.24
CA ALA A 50 -2.98 -13.00 6.12
C ALA A 50 -4.27 -12.15 6.29
N SER A 51 -5.14 -12.07 5.29
CA SER A 51 -6.42 -11.35 5.41
C SER A 51 -7.46 -12.15 6.20
N LYS A 52 -7.33 -13.48 6.23
CA LYS A 52 -8.17 -14.37 7.06
C LYS A 52 -7.71 -14.44 8.50
N THR A 53 -6.69 -13.68 8.91
CA THR A 53 -6.08 -13.74 10.25
C THR A 53 -7.10 -13.41 11.33
N ARG A 54 -7.79 -14.46 11.79
CA ARG A 54 -8.70 -14.48 12.93
C ARG A 54 -7.98 -14.78 14.24
N SER A 55 -6.65 -14.87 14.21
CA SER A 55 -5.81 -15.27 15.34
C SER A 55 -5.06 -14.11 16.00
N SER A 56 -5.02 -12.92 15.39
CA SER A 56 -4.41 -11.75 16.02
C SER A 56 -5.35 -11.16 17.07
N MET A 57 -4.79 -10.47 18.07
CA MET A 57 -5.57 -9.71 19.06
C MET A 57 -5.90 -8.30 18.56
N THR A 58 -5.08 -7.77 17.64
CA THR A 58 -5.19 -6.40 17.13
C THR A 58 -4.48 -6.28 15.79
N VAL A 59 -4.81 -5.23 15.03
CA VAL A 59 -4.07 -4.79 13.84
C VAL A 59 -3.37 -3.48 14.16
N ILE A 60 -2.10 -3.36 13.81
CA ILE A 60 -1.35 -2.10 13.84
C ILE A 60 -1.19 -1.65 12.38
N TRP A 61 -1.60 -0.43 12.09
CA TRP A 61 -1.63 0.11 10.74
C TRP A 61 -0.86 1.43 10.69
N ASN A 62 0.11 1.51 9.78
CA ASN A 62 0.84 2.75 9.50
C ASN A 62 0.01 3.70 8.62
N THR A 63 -1.03 4.27 9.22
CA THR A 63 -1.92 5.26 8.62
C THR A 63 -2.43 6.20 9.72
N MET A 64 -3.18 7.24 9.34
CA MET A 64 -3.80 8.20 10.25
C MET A 64 -5.23 8.51 9.79
N GLU A 65 -6.09 8.90 10.73
CA GLU A 65 -7.50 9.14 10.44
C GLU A 65 -7.70 10.18 9.33
N ASP A 66 -6.99 11.31 9.38
CA ASP A 66 -7.12 12.38 8.38
C ASP A 66 -6.78 11.94 6.94
N LEU A 67 -6.00 10.86 6.78
CA LEU A 67 -5.63 10.33 5.46
C LEU A 67 -6.70 9.37 4.90
N GLU A 68 -7.29 8.52 5.74
CA GLU A 68 -8.10 7.38 5.29
C GLU A 68 -9.40 7.15 6.09
N GLN A 69 -9.96 8.17 6.75
CA GLN A 69 -11.08 8.07 7.70
C GLN A 69 -12.24 7.15 7.23
N THR A 70 -12.69 7.35 5.98
CA THR A 70 -13.79 6.57 5.39
C THR A 70 -13.44 5.08 5.30
N TRP A 71 -12.23 4.76 4.87
CA TRP A 71 -11.77 3.39 4.70
C TRP A 71 -11.51 2.71 6.03
N LEU A 72 -10.96 3.44 7.00
CA LEU A 72 -10.72 2.93 8.36
C LEU A 72 -12.02 2.56 9.05
N SER A 73 -13.04 3.42 8.96
CA SER A 73 -14.38 3.15 9.51
C SER A 73 -15.01 1.91 8.87
N ARG A 74 -14.95 1.80 7.55
CA ARG A 74 -15.45 0.63 6.81
C ARG A 74 -14.67 -0.64 7.17
N PHE A 75 -13.35 -0.56 7.27
CA PHE A 75 -12.52 -1.72 7.56
C PHE A 75 -12.72 -2.20 9.00
N GLN A 76 -12.87 -1.29 9.97
CA GLN A 76 -13.16 -1.64 11.37
C GLN A 76 -14.50 -2.39 11.52
N GLN A 77 -15.51 -2.13 10.67
CA GLN A 77 -16.76 -2.91 10.65
C GLN A 77 -16.56 -4.37 10.22
N HIS A 78 -15.53 -4.64 9.42
CA HIS A 78 -15.21 -5.97 8.91
C HIS A 78 -14.13 -6.69 9.73
N CYS A 79 -13.26 -5.91 10.38
CA CYS A 79 -12.24 -6.41 11.26
C CYS A 79 -12.85 -6.76 12.62
N LYS A 80 -12.61 -7.99 13.07
CA LYS A 80 -13.12 -8.45 14.38
C LYS A 80 -12.28 -7.97 15.57
N VAL A 81 -11.15 -7.32 15.29
CA VAL A 81 -10.18 -6.87 16.27
C VAL A 81 -9.99 -5.37 16.16
N PRO A 82 -9.51 -4.70 17.21
CA PRO A 82 -9.17 -3.29 17.15
C PRO A 82 -8.09 -3.01 16.09
N ILE A 83 -8.17 -1.84 15.48
CA ILE A 83 -7.16 -1.32 14.55
C ILE A 83 -6.54 -0.07 15.16
N PHE A 84 -5.24 -0.12 15.43
CA PHE A 84 -4.47 1.02 15.90
C PHE A 84 -3.77 1.69 14.73
N GLN A 85 -4.13 2.93 14.48
CA GLN A 85 -3.53 3.80 13.46
C GLN A 85 -2.38 4.55 14.13
N ILE A 86 -1.14 4.19 13.80
CA ILE A 86 0.06 4.75 14.43
C ILE A 86 0.94 5.52 13.44
N GLY A 87 0.37 5.91 12.31
CA GLY A 87 1.09 6.57 11.22
C GLY A 87 1.09 8.10 11.32
N PRO A 88 1.93 8.77 10.52
CA PRO A 88 2.98 8.18 9.69
C PRO A 88 4.23 7.82 10.51
N LEU A 89 4.58 6.53 10.53
CA LEU A 89 5.68 6.00 11.35
C LEU A 89 7.02 6.69 11.10
N HIS A 90 7.32 7.08 9.86
CA HIS A 90 8.57 7.74 9.50
C HIS A 90 8.74 9.13 10.14
N LYS A 91 7.66 9.76 10.64
CA LYS A 91 7.73 11.03 11.39
C LYS A 91 7.79 10.83 12.90
N ILE A 92 7.40 9.66 13.39
CA ILE A 92 7.24 9.35 14.82
C ILE A 92 8.43 8.54 15.34
N ALA A 93 8.95 7.64 14.52
CA ALA A 93 10.09 6.81 14.86
C ALA A 93 11.36 7.67 15.00
N SER A 94 12.18 7.33 16.00
CA SER A 94 13.52 7.91 16.14
C SER A 94 14.33 7.59 14.88
N THR A 95 14.97 8.61 14.32
CA THR A 95 15.91 8.50 13.20
C THR A 95 17.23 7.89 13.67
N GLY A 96 17.19 6.61 14.04
CA GLY A 96 18.39 5.80 14.15
C GLY A 96 18.86 5.41 12.76
N ARG A 97 20.18 5.19 12.59
CA ARG A 97 20.73 4.63 11.34
C ARG A 97 20.12 3.24 11.13
N THR A 98 19.24 3.11 10.14
CA THR A 98 18.64 1.82 9.76
C THR A 98 19.39 1.14 8.62
N SER A 99 20.33 1.87 7.99
CA SER A 99 21.15 1.37 6.90
C SER A 99 22.25 0.43 7.41
N LEU A 100 22.49 -0.66 6.67
CA LEU A 100 23.62 -1.57 6.88
C LEU A 100 24.95 -0.98 6.36
N ILE A 101 24.89 0.09 5.58
CA ILE A 101 26.03 0.79 4.98
C ILE A 101 26.10 2.24 5.44
N ASP A 102 27.26 2.86 5.27
CA ASP A 102 27.41 4.30 5.50
C ASP A 102 26.55 5.11 4.54
N GLU A 103 25.89 6.13 5.09
CA GLU A 103 25.01 7.03 4.35
C GLU A 103 25.86 8.05 3.58
N ASP A 104 25.49 8.35 2.34
CA ASP A 104 26.15 9.36 1.50
C ASP A 104 25.34 10.65 1.51
N ASP A 105 25.88 11.66 2.19
CA ASP A 105 25.23 12.97 2.35
C ASP A 105 25.56 13.94 1.20
N SER A 106 26.32 13.52 0.19
CA SER A 106 26.73 14.41 -0.93
C SER A 106 25.53 14.99 -1.69
N CYS A 107 24.45 14.21 -1.82
CA CYS A 107 23.22 14.68 -2.45
C CYS A 107 22.51 15.78 -1.65
N LEU A 108 22.62 15.76 -0.32
CA LEU A 108 22.04 16.78 0.56
C LEU A 108 22.81 18.11 0.42
N VAL A 109 24.14 18.05 0.33
CA VAL A 109 24.99 19.24 0.11
C VAL A 109 24.69 19.91 -1.24
N TRP A 110 24.33 19.13 -2.26
CA TRP A 110 23.85 19.68 -3.52
C TRP A 110 22.44 20.29 -3.35
N LEU A 111 21.52 19.58 -2.71
CA LEU A 111 20.14 20.01 -2.50
C LEU A 111 20.05 21.35 -1.75
N ASP A 112 20.93 21.59 -0.78
CA ASP A 112 20.98 22.84 0.01
C ASP A 112 21.29 24.10 -0.82
N LYS A 113 21.82 23.94 -2.05
CA LYS A 113 22.18 25.06 -2.93
C LYS A 113 21.05 25.44 -3.90
N GLU A 114 20.06 24.58 -4.05
CA GLU A 114 18.95 24.77 -4.97
C GLU A 114 17.90 25.73 -4.40
N ALA A 115 17.12 26.37 -5.28
CA ALA A 115 16.04 27.25 -4.83
C ALA A 115 14.93 26.45 -4.13
N PRO A 116 14.18 27.06 -3.19
CA PRO A 116 13.03 26.39 -2.59
C PRO A 116 12.06 25.88 -3.66
N GLN A 117 11.68 24.61 -3.55
CA GLN A 117 10.72 23.94 -4.44
C GLN A 117 11.15 23.82 -5.92
N SER A 118 12.45 23.90 -6.24
CA SER A 118 12.94 23.75 -7.62
C SER A 118 13.35 22.32 -8.03
N VAL A 119 13.48 21.40 -7.06
CA VAL A 119 14.01 20.05 -7.29
C VAL A 119 12.89 19.01 -7.32
N LEU A 120 12.90 18.13 -8.33
CA LEU A 120 12.01 16.98 -8.43
C LEU A 120 12.71 15.72 -7.90
N PHE A 121 12.14 15.11 -6.86
CA PHE A 121 12.56 13.78 -6.41
C PHE A 121 11.91 12.69 -7.26
N VAL A 122 12.73 11.80 -7.84
CA VAL A 122 12.26 10.69 -8.68
C VAL A 122 12.77 9.37 -8.11
N SER A 123 11.84 8.48 -7.73
CA SER A 123 12.12 7.09 -7.36
C SER A 123 10.95 6.22 -7.82
N ALA A 124 11.10 5.58 -8.98
CA ALA A 124 9.98 4.88 -9.63
C ALA A 124 9.82 3.41 -9.20
N SER A 125 10.90 2.72 -8.81
CA SER A 125 10.86 1.32 -8.35
C SER A 125 11.08 1.16 -6.84
N GLY A 126 11.20 2.28 -6.12
CA GLY A 126 11.54 2.27 -4.69
C GLY A 126 12.81 1.45 -4.44
N SER A 127 12.78 0.57 -3.44
CA SER A 127 13.92 -0.27 -3.06
C SER A 127 14.21 -1.44 -4.00
N LEU A 128 13.29 -1.77 -4.93
CA LEU A 128 13.47 -2.92 -5.82
C LEU A 128 14.43 -2.64 -6.97
N GLY A 129 14.68 -1.37 -7.29
CA GLY A 129 15.67 -0.96 -8.31
C GLY A 129 15.37 -1.44 -9.74
N ALA A 130 14.20 -2.03 -9.98
CA ALA A 130 13.86 -2.65 -11.25
C ALA A 130 13.06 -1.68 -12.13
N ILE A 131 13.77 -0.98 -13.03
CA ILE A 131 13.19 -0.23 -14.14
C ILE A 131 14.04 -0.56 -15.37
N SER A 132 13.41 -0.94 -16.47
CA SER A 132 14.10 -1.18 -17.74
C SER A 132 14.02 0.06 -18.63
N GLU A 133 14.92 0.18 -19.62
CA GLU A 133 14.87 1.26 -20.61
C GLU A 133 13.53 1.36 -21.35
N ARG A 134 12.75 0.26 -21.40
CA ARG A 134 11.43 0.21 -22.04
C ARG A 134 10.31 0.83 -21.20
N ASP A 135 10.58 1.14 -19.94
CA ASP A 135 9.63 1.72 -19.00
C ASP A 135 9.69 3.27 -18.97
N PHE A 136 10.54 3.87 -19.81
CA PHE A 136 10.67 5.32 -20.08
C PHE A 136 10.15 5.67 -21.48
#